data_AF-A0A4U7EWR5-F1
#
_entry.id   AF-A0A4U7EWR5-F1
#
_cell.length_a   1.000
_cell.length_b   1.000
_cell.length_c   1.000
_cell.angle_alpha   90.00
_cell.angle_beta   90.00
_cell.angle_gamma   90.00
#
_symmetry.space_group_name_H-M   'P 1'
#
loop_
_entity.id
_entity.type
_entity.pdbx_description
1 polymer ?
#
loop_
_entity_poly.entity_id
_entity_poly.type
_entity_poly.pdbx_seq_one_letter_code
_entity_poly.pdbx_strand_id
1 'polypeptide(L)' 'MNEMCQHLTYRESGDGKSFETARAFCTVTESFVQPMRADICNARYDLDPATDCEFYVDSQAEPADDASPDADR' A
#
# COMPACT_ATOMS: atom_id res chain seq x y z
N MET A 1 -7.35 8.13 9.85
CA MET A 1 -6.10 7.39 9.58
C MET A 1 -6.52 6.01 9.14
N ASN A 2 -6.11 5.57 7.96
CA ASN A 2 -6.55 4.28 7.44
C ASN A 2 -5.75 3.19 8.15
N GLU A 3 -6.40 2.43 9.03
CA GLU A 3 -5.72 1.36 9.79
C GLU A 3 -5.25 0.23 8.87
N MET A 4 -5.79 0.13 7.64
CA MET A 4 -5.37 -0.83 6.62
C MET A 4 -4.75 -0.13 5.41
N CYS A 5 -3.93 -0.84 4.66
CA CYS A 5 -3.34 -0.33 3.43
C CYS A 5 -4.41 -0.21 2.33
N GLN A 6 -4.69 1.00 1.86
CA GLN A 6 -5.68 1.26 0.79
C GLN A 6 -5.28 0.70 -0.58
N HIS A 7 -4.00 0.32 -0.74
CA HIS A 7 -3.46 -0.22 -1.97
C HIS A 7 -3.54 -1.75 -2.04
N LEU A 8 -4.04 -2.39 -0.98
CA LEU A 8 -4.30 -3.82 -0.97
C LEU A 8 -5.66 -4.11 -1.61
N THR A 9 -5.66 -4.89 -2.67
CA THR A 9 -6.87 -5.40 -3.31
C THR A 9 -6.81 -6.92 -3.43
N TYR A 10 -7.96 -7.57 -3.55
CA TYR A 10 -8.06 -9.02 -3.74
C TYR A 10 -8.60 -9.30 -5.13
N ARG A 11 -7.81 -10.01 -5.95
CA ARG A 11 -8.16 -10.30 -7.35
C ARG A 11 -8.14 -11.80 -7.61
N GLU A 12 -9.14 -12.29 -8.31
CA GLU A 12 -9.27 -13.70 -8.72
C GLU A 12 -8.56 -13.99 -10.05
N SER A 13 -7.89 -13.00 -10.63
CA SER A 13 -7.14 -13.17 -11.89
C SER A 13 -6.00 -12.16 -12.01
N GLY A 14 -4.93 -12.57 -12.67
CA GLY A 14 -3.77 -11.74 -13.02
C GLY A 14 -2.72 -12.53 -13.80
N ASP A 15 -1.87 -11.83 -14.55
CA ASP A 15 -0.81 -12.44 -15.37
C ASP A 15 -1.33 -13.51 -16.35
N GLY A 16 -2.52 -13.27 -16.91
CA GLY A 16 -3.20 -14.19 -17.83
C GLY A 16 -3.72 -15.48 -17.17
N LYS A 17 -3.75 -15.55 -15.83
CA LYS A 17 -4.20 -16.71 -15.06
C LYS A 17 -5.39 -16.32 -14.19
N SER A 18 -6.28 -17.30 -13.99
CA SER A 18 -7.40 -17.20 -13.05
C SER A 18 -7.09 -18.06 -11.82
N PHE A 19 -7.54 -17.62 -10.66
CA PHE A 19 -7.38 -18.29 -9.38
C PHE A 19 -8.76 -18.67 -8.84
N GLU A 20 -8.89 -19.82 -8.20
CA GLU A 20 -10.12 -20.23 -7.51
C GLU A 20 -10.43 -19.37 -6.28
N THR A 21 -9.43 -18.65 -5.75
CA THR A 21 -9.59 -17.78 -4.58
C THR A 21 -8.89 -16.47 -4.85
N ALA A 22 -9.55 -15.37 -4.48
CA ALA A 22 -9.00 -14.03 -4.64
C ALA A 22 -7.66 -13.91 -3.89
N ARG A 23 -6.63 -13.47 -4.61
CA ARG A 23 -5.28 -13.29 -4.07
C ARG A 23 -5.00 -11.82 -3.79
N ALA A 24 -4.27 -11.58 -2.71
CA ALA A 24 -3.80 -10.27 -2.32
C ALA A 24 -2.87 -9.69 -3.39
N PHE A 25 -3.22 -8.51 -3.90
CA PHE A 25 -2.53 -7.79 -4.95
C PHE A 25 -2.27 -6.36 -4.46
N CYS A 26 -1.02 -5.91 -4.56
CA CYS A 26 -0.64 -4.56 -4.23
C CYS A 26 -0.68 -3.70 -5.48
N THR A 27 -1.44 -2.60 -5.46
CA THR A 27 -1.51 -1.67 -6.58
C THR A 27 -0.29 -0.76 -6.70
N VAL A 28 0.52 -0.61 -5.64
CA VAL A 28 1.77 0.18 -5.68
C VAL A 28 2.85 -0.55 -6.46
N THR A 29 3.02 -1.85 -6.18
CA THR A 29 4.02 -2.69 -6.87
C THR A 29 3.43 -3.46 -8.06
N GLU A 30 2.16 -3.23 -8.37
CA GLU A 30 1.38 -3.88 -9.43
C GLU A 30 1.57 -5.41 -9.49
N SER A 31 1.61 -6.05 -8.32
CA SER A 31 1.96 -7.47 -8.21
C SER A 31 1.24 -8.15 -7.04
N PHE A 32 1.09 -9.48 -7.16
CA PHE A 32 0.58 -10.30 -6.07
C PHE A 32 1.58 -10.34 -4.93
N VAL A 33 1.10 -10.04 -3.72
CA VAL A 33 1.95 -10.03 -2.52
C VAL A 33 1.98 -11.38 -1.83
N GLN A 34 3.06 -11.62 -1.08
CA GLN A 34 3.17 -12.80 -0.24
C GLN A 34 2.17 -12.72 0.94
N PRO A 35 1.74 -13.87 1.51
CA PRO A 35 0.81 -13.90 2.64
C PRO A 35 1.24 -13.01 3.81
N MET A 36 2.53 -13.04 4.18
CA MET A 36 3.07 -12.22 5.26
C MET A 36 2.89 -10.71 5.00
N ARG A 37 3.08 -10.26 3.76
CA ARG A 37 2.83 -8.86 3.39
C ARG A 37 1.35 -8.54 3.34
N ALA A 38 0.52 -9.49 2.96
CA ALA A 38 -0.93 -9.32 3.05
C ALA A 38 -1.37 -9.13 4.51
N ASP A 39 -0.78 -9.87 5.46
CA ASP A 39 -1.08 -9.69 6.89
C ASP A 39 -0.68 -8.30 7.39
N ILE A 40 0.49 -7.78 7.01
CA ILE A 40 0.93 -6.40 7.30
C ILE A 40 -0.07 -5.39 6.73
N CYS A 41 -0.39 -5.48 5.42
CA CYS A 41 -1.29 -4.54 4.77
C CYS A 41 -2.73 -4.58 5.31
N ASN A 42 -3.18 -5.70 5.87
CA ASN A 42 -4.48 -5.82 6.54
C ASN A 42 -4.44 -5.40 8.01
N ALA A 43 -3.29 -4.93 8.51
CA ALA A 43 -3.05 -4.64 9.92
C ALA A 43 -3.46 -5.79 10.87
N ARG A 44 -3.16 -7.03 10.46
CA ARG A 44 -3.41 -8.20 11.29
C ARG A 44 -2.29 -8.37 12.29
N TYR A 45 -2.61 -8.94 13.45
CA TYR A 45 -1.62 -9.28 14.48
C TYR A 45 -0.83 -8.06 15.02
N ASP A 46 -1.47 -6.89 15.10
CA ASP A 46 -0.84 -5.65 15.58
C ASP A 46 0.26 -5.11 14.65
N LEU A 47 0.28 -5.56 13.39
CA LEU A 47 1.17 -5.01 12.35
C LEU A 47 0.59 -3.71 11.82
N ASP A 48 1.44 -2.73 11.54
CA ASP A 48 1.02 -1.43 11.01
C ASP A 48 1.54 -1.23 9.58
N PRO A 49 0.65 -1.00 8.59
CA PRO A 49 1.07 -0.78 7.22
C PRO A 49 2.04 0.40 7.05
N ALA A 50 1.89 1.47 7.83
CA ALA A 50 2.71 2.66 7.69
C ALA A 50 4.13 2.49 8.26
N THR A 51 4.33 1.62 9.24
CA THR A 51 5.65 1.35 9.82
C THR A 51 6.31 0.06 9.32
N ASP A 52 5.54 -0.97 9.01
CA ASP A 52 6.05 -2.32 8.72
C ASP A 52 6.07 -2.67 7.21
N CYS A 53 5.41 -1.89 6.34
CA CYS A 53 5.43 -2.12 4.90
C CYS A 53 6.35 -1.13 4.18
N GLU A 54 7.39 -1.65 3.54
CA GLU A 54 8.37 -0.85 2.78
C GLU A 54 7.79 -0.12 1.55
N PHE A 55 6.58 -0.51 1.09
CA PHE A 55 5.89 0.07 -0.07
C PHE A 55 4.65 0.88 0.32
N TYR A 56 4.42 1.12 1.62
CA TYR A 56 3.25 1.89 2.03
C TYR A 56 3.35 3.32 1.53
N VAL A 57 2.30 3.76 0.86
CA VAL A 57 2.10 5.14 0.43
C VAL A 57 0.76 5.56 1.00
N ASP A 58 0.76 6.63 1.79
CA ASP A 58 -0.49 7.23 2.25
C ASP A 58 -1.11 8.02 1.08
N SER A 59 -2.39 7.81 0.76
CA SER A 59 -3.03 8.49 -0.38
C SER A 59 -3.55 9.86 0.04
N GLN A 60 -3.54 10.14 1.34
CA GLN A 60 -3.84 11.42 1.95
C GLN A 60 -2.58 12.19 2.35
N ALA A 61 -1.37 11.66 2.07
CA ALA A 61 -0.15 12.46 2.09
C ALA A 61 -0.22 13.46 0.93
N GLU A 62 -0.91 14.57 1.17
CA GLU A 62 -0.76 15.76 0.35
C GLU A 62 0.72 16.11 0.34
N PRO A 63 1.34 16.37 -0.82
CA PRO A 63 2.71 16.82 -0.85
C PRO A 63 2.76 18.09 0.00
N ALA A 64 3.56 18.08 1.06
CA ALA A 64 3.94 19.31 1.73
C ALA A 64 4.68 20.14 0.69
N ASP A 65 3.93 20.99 0.00
CA ASP A 65 4.41 22.06 -0.85
C ASP A 65 5.16 23.03 0.08
N ASP A 66 6.42 22.71 0.39
CA ASP A 66 7.39 23.67 0.90
C ASP A 66 7.75 24.61 -0.25
N ALA A 67 6.77 25.43 -0.62
CA ALA A 67 7.07 26.71 -1.22
C ALA A 67 7.74 27.54 -0.12
N SER A 68 9.06 27.52 -0.12
CA SER A 68 9.87 28.58 0.48
C SER A 68 10.09 29.68 -0.58
N PRO A 69 9.19 30.68 -0.75
CA PRO A 69 9.60 31.95 -1.31
C PRO A 69 10.24 32.75 -0.16
N ASP A 70 11.55 32.88 -0.19
CA ASP A 70 12.17 34.20 -0.30
C ASP A 70 13.69 34.07 -0.34
N ALA A 71 14.20 34.18 -1.56
CA ALA A 71 15.57 34.59 -1.79
C ALA A 71 15.64 36.11 -1.61
N ASP A 72 15.90 36.58 -0.38
CA ASP A 72 16.39 37.95 -0.14
C ASP A 72 17.53 37.92 0.88
N ARG A 73 18.76 37.79 0.37
CA ARG A 73 19.96 38.41 0.97
C ARG A 73 21.12 38.51 -0.01
#